data_AF-B1K466-F1
#
_entry.id   AF-B1K466-F1
#
_cell.length_a   1.000
_cell.length_b   1.000
_cell.length_c   1.000
_cell.angle_alpha   90.00
_cell.angle_beta   90.00
_cell.angle_gamma   90.00
#
_symmetry.space_group_name_H-M   'P 1'
#
loop_
_entity.id
_entity.type
_entity.pdbx_description
1 polymer ?
#
loop_
_entity_poly.entity_id
_entity_poly.type
_entity_poly.pdbx_seq_one_letter_code
_entity_poly.pdbx_strand_id
1 'polypeptide(L)'
;MNRFALLLLAATVVAGCNSKQSDNIQSSAASPSASSDSTPAQQPSPPVVVAPAPPPPSHHYAMSQDGTYGYEPALSEDDVRAGKATKALVMMRYVGVRDGSYILLLVDEDNPNISNRITCQAPCNFAKSQTMAGDSILKTETLRVVPNSLIGAMIEDAMSGQLTPYGQRTSALTPSTLPVAQSPANQPASDATTSPLQQTSFDCTKAKSIPEFLICHDADLAAADRDLATTYQQAKDAVIDKTAFVERTRKQWNFREKNCRDKECLTSWYAYQKRILAKIAQTGDVTAQDN
;
A
#
# COMPACT_ATOMS: atom_id res chain seq x y z
N MET A 1 -10.37 -20.47 -42.31
CA MET A 1 -10.38 -20.41 -43.80
C MET A 1 -10.64 -18.96 -44.22
N ASN A 2 -9.97 -18.51 -45.29
CA ASN A 2 -9.81 -17.14 -45.86
C ASN A 2 -8.48 -16.48 -45.45
N ARG A 3 -7.36 -16.66 -46.19
CA ARG A 3 -6.97 -16.19 -47.56
C ARG A 3 -6.84 -14.66 -47.63
N PHE A 4 -5.62 -14.12 -47.47
CA PHE A 4 -4.59 -13.80 -48.49
C PHE A 4 -4.67 -12.34 -48.98
N ALA A 5 -3.64 -11.54 -48.69
CA ALA A 5 -3.06 -10.58 -49.64
C ALA A 5 -1.64 -10.18 -49.19
N LEU A 6 -0.70 -10.56 -50.06
CA LEU A 6 0.73 -10.27 -50.10
C LEU A 6 0.94 -9.01 -50.97
N LEU A 7 1.98 -8.20 -50.73
CA LEU A 7 2.81 -7.46 -51.74
C LEU A 7 3.61 -6.34 -51.02
N LEU A 8 4.91 -6.53 -50.79
CA LEU A 8 6.10 -6.08 -51.57
C LEU A 8 6.57 -4.64 -51.21
N LEU A 9 7.73 -4.46 -50.56
CA LEU A 9 9.12 -4.39 -51.07
C LEU A 9 9.52 -2.97 -51.54
N ALA A 10 10.48 -2.35 -50.85
CA ALA A 10 11.75 -1.84 -51.41
C ALA A 10 12.42 -0.81 -50.49
N ALA A 11 13.70 -1.04 -50.22
CA ALA A 11 14.62 -0.11 -49.60
C ALA A 11 15.22 0.85 -50.64
N THR A 12 15.51 2.09 -50.24
CA THR A 12 16.50 2.94 -50.90
C THR A 12 17.32 3.72 -49.85
N VAL A 13 18.64 3.61 -49.99
CA VAL A 13 19.66 4.36 -49.27
C VAL A 13 20.29 5.30 -50.29
N VAL A 14 20.40 6.61 -50.01
CA VAL A 14 21.46 7.48 -50.57
C VAL A 14 21.80 8.57 -49.54
N ALA A 15 23.10 8.73 -49.30
CA ALA A 15 23.75 9.77 -48.50
C ALA A 15 24.00 11.05 -49.31
N GLY A 16 24.15 12.20 -48.64
CA GLY A 16 24.66 13.43 -49.27
C GLY A 16 24.97 14.53 -48.26
N CYS A 17 26.23 14.93 -48.17
CA CYS A 17 26.78 15.92 -47.23
C CYS A 17 26.73 17.36 -47.77
N ASN A 18 26.55 18.31 -46.83
CA ASN A 18 27.28 19.58 -46.63
C ASN A 18 27.58 20.52 -47.82
N SER A 19 27.26 21.82 -47.65
CA SER A 19 28.22 22.98 -47.66
C SER A 19 27.51 24.31 -47.96
N LYS A 20 27.86 25.37 -47.19
CA LYS A 20 28.06 26.81 -47.56
C LYS A 20 26.89 27.54 -48.28
N GLN A 21 26.63 28.84 -48.14
CA GLN A 21 27.48 30.01 -47.95
C GLN A 21 26.58 31.22 -47.60
N SER A 22 27.13 32.15 -46.81
CA SER A 22 26.63 33.51 -46.59
C SER A 22 26.77 34.40 -47.82
N ASP A 23 25.89 35.39 -47.98
CA ASP A 23 26.11 36.75 -48.55
C ASP A 23 24.78 37.51 -48.36
N ASN A 24 24.58 38.65 -47.67
CA ASN A 24 25.27 39.92 -47.42
C ASN A 24 24.75 41.10 -48.28
N ILE A 25 24.45 42.21 -47.59
CA ILE A 25 24.33 43.63 -47.98
C ILE A 25 23.06 44.15 -48.70
N GLN A 26 22.35 45.12 -48.09
CA GLN A 26 22.43 46.59 -48.38
C GLN A 26 21.19 47.32 -47.80
N SER A 27 21.27 48.01 -46.66
CA SER A 27 21.55 49.46 -46.45
C SER A 27 20.76 50.46 -47.31
N SER A 28 20.00 51.32 -46.63
CA SER A 28 19.66 52.69 -47.06
C SER A 28 19.72 53.63 -45.84
N ALA A 29 20.38 54.78 -46.02
CA ALA A 29 20.79 55.74 -44.99
C ALA A 29 19.88 56.99 -44.93
N ALA A 30 19.84 57.66 -43.77
CA ALA A 30 19.72 59.12 -43.63
C ALA A 30 20.08 59.57 -42.19
N SER A 31 20.74 60.73 -42.08
CA SER A 31 21.57 61.19 -40.95
C SER A 31 20.82 62.13 -39.94
N PRO A 32 21.48 62.92 -39.06
CA PRO A 32 21.33 62.80 -37.60
C PRO A 32 20.66 64.02 -36.93
N SER A 33 20.08 63.81 -35.75
CA SER A 33 19.75 64.92 -34.83
C SER A 33 20.07 64.50 -33.41
N ALA A 34 20.94 65.28 -32.77
CA ALA A 34 21.23 65.17 -31.36
C ALA A 34 20.05 65.73 -30.54
N SER A 35 19.53 64.90 -29.64
CA SER A 35 18.74 65.34 -28.49
C SER A 35 19.02 64.39 -27.34
N SER A 36 19.70 64.93 -26.33
CA SER A 36 19.70 64.49 -24.95
C SER A 36 18.27 64.27 -24.45
N ASP A 37 17.94 63.09 -23.92
CA ASP A 37 17.51 62.98 -22.52
C ASP A 37 17.11 61.54 -22.13
N SER A 38 17.65 61.11 -20.98
CA SER A 38 17.13 60.10 -20.03
C SER A 38 16.63 58.75 -20.55
N THR A 39 17.51 57.75 -20.47
CA THR A 39 17.14 56.33 -20.30
C THR A 39 16.32 56.13 -19.02
N PRO A 40 15.13 55.50 -19.06
CA PRO A 40 14.50 55.00 -17.84
C PRO A 40 15.36 53.87 -17.29
N ALA A 41 15.94 54.08 -16.10
CA ALA A 41 16.60 53.03 -15.34
C ALA A 41 15.61 51.88 -15.13
N GLN A 42 15.86 50.77 -15.79
CA GLN A 42 15.12 49.54 -15.61
C GLN A 42 15.41 49.05 -14.18
N GLN A 43 14.41 49.19 -13.30
CA GLN A 43 14.49 48.71 -11.92
C GLN A 43 14.91 47.24 -11.94
N PRO A 44 15.93 46.84 -11.15
CA PRO A 44 16.23 45.43 -10.96
C PRO A 44 14.99 44.76 -10.37
N SER A 45 14.48 43.75 -11.07
CA SER A 45 13.46 42.86 -10.54
C SER A 45 13.94 42.35 -9.17
N PRO A 46 13.08 42.34 -8.14
CA PRO A 46 13.45 41.77 -6.85
C PRO A 46 13.86 40.30 -7.07
N PRO A 47 14.87 39.80 -6.33
CA PRO A 47 15.27 38.42 -6.42
C PRO A 47 14.06 37.53 -6.16
N VAL A 48 13.76 36.64 -7.12
CA VAL A 48 12.78 35.57 -6.92
C VAL A 48 13.31 34.73 -5.76
N VAL A 49 12.72 34.91 -4.58
CA VAL A 49 12.93 34.03 -3.45
C VAL A 49 12.29 32.71 -3.84
N VAL A 50 13.09 31.81 -4.43
CA VAL A 50 12.72 30.40 -4.55
C VAL A 50 12.53 29.93 -3.11
N ALA A 51 11.27 29.70 -2.73
CA ALA A 51 10.96 29.16 -1.42
C ALA A 51 11.85 27.92 -1.19
N PRO A 52 12.50 27.78 -0.03
CA PRO A 52 13.28 26.58 0.25
C PRO A 52 12.34 25.38 0.09
N ALA A 53 12.80 24.37 -0.65
CA ALA A 53 12.04 23.14 -0.85
C ALA A 53 11.56 22.64 0.53
N PRO A 54 10.30 22.18 0.65
CA PRO A 54 9.80 21.64 1.90
C PRO A 54 10.79 20.57 2.39
N PRO A 55 11.06 20.51 3.72
CA PRO A 55 11.96 19.51 4.25
C PRO A 55 11.52 18.12 3.76
N PRO A 56 12.47 17.24 3.42
CA PRO A 56 12.13 15.92 2.89
C PRO A 56 11.13 15.24 3.85
N PRO A 57 10.11 14.56 3.31
CA PRO A 57 9.17 13.83 4.15
C PRO A 57 9.98 12.91 5.07
N SER A 58 9.57 12.83 6.34
CA SER A 58 10.20 11.95 7.33
C SER A 58 10.02 10.46 7.00
N HIS A 59 9.43 10.15 5.85
CA HIS A 59 9.06 8.84 5.36
C HIS A 59 9.35 8.75 3.85
N HIS A 60 9.48 7.53 3.34
CA HIS A 60 9.79 7.28 1.94
C HIS A 60 8.57 7.00 1.07
N TYR A 61 7.42 6.64 1.65
CA TYR A 61 6.19 6.43 0.87
C TYR A 61 5.70 7.73 0.21
N ALA A 62 5.20 7.62 -1.02
CA ALA A 62 4.62 8.73 -1.80
C ALA A 62 3.14 8.94 -1.47
N MET A 63 2.44 7.89 -1.05
CA MET A 63 1.06 7.97 -0.60
C MET A 63 0.75 6.91 0.46
N SER A 64 -0.30 7.16 1.25
CA SER A 64 -0.86 6.19 2.19
C SER A 64 -2.39 6.27 2.16
N GLN A 65 -3.05 5.15 1.96
CA GLN A 65 -4.50 5.03 1.99
C GLN A 65 -4.90 3.72 2.67
N ASP A 66 -5.79 3.81 3.67
CA ASP A 66 -6.35 2.64 4.38
C ASP A 66 -5.28 1.66 4.93
N GLY A 67 -4.13 2.18 5.39
CA GLY A 67 -3.01 1.36 5.89
C GLY A 67 -2.20 0.65 4.80
N THR A 68 -2.44 1.00 3.53
CA THR A 68 -1.63 0.61 2.38
C THR A 68 -0.77 1.80 1.95
N TYR A 69 0.51 1.56 1.72
CA TYR A 69 1.53 2.58 1.44
C TYR A 69 2.09 2.36 0.04
N GLY A 70 2.08 3.42 -0.79
CA GLY A 70 2.60 3.38 -2.16
C GLY A 70 4.01 3.95 -2.24
N TYR A 71 4.93 3.20 -2.85
CA TYR A 71 6.32 3.60 -3.04
C TYR A 71 6.66 3.69 -4.52
N GLU A 72 7.37 4.75 -4.89
CA GLU A 72 7.81 4.97 -6.27
C GLU A 72 9.02 4.10 -6.61
N PRO A 73 8.92 3.21 -7.61
CA PRO A 73 10.07 2.48 -8.09
C PRO A 73 11.02 3.40 -8.85
N ALA A 74 12.33 3.16 -8.72
CA ALA A 74 13.32 3.82 -9.55
C ALA A 74 13.06 3.55 -11.05
N LEU A 75 13.28 4.59 -11.86
CA LEU A 75 13.33 4.50 -13.32
C LEU A 75 14.67 3.88 -13.75
N SER A 76 14.61 2.99 -14.74
CA SER A 76 15.83 2.51 -15.40
C SER A 76 16.36 3.54 -16.40
N GLU A 77 17.63 3.42 -16.83
CA GLU A 77 18.18 4.27 -17.89
C GLU A 77 17.37 4.18 -19.19
N ASP A 78 16.83 2.99 -19.49
CA ASP A 78 15.98 2.76 -20.65
C ASP A 78 14.61 3.47 -20.49
N ASP A 79 14.02 3.43 -19.29
CA ASP A 79 12.79 4.20 -18.98
C ASP A 79 13.03 5.70 -19.24
N VAL A 80 14.14 6.25 -18.75
CA VAL A 80 14.50 7.66 -18.95
C VAL A 80 14.73 7.98 -20.43
N ARG A 81 15.44 7.11 -21.17
CA ARG A 81 15.69 7.28 -22.61
C ARG A 81 14.40 7.21 -23.42
N ALA A 82 13.43 6.42 -22.97
CA ALA A 82 12.08 6.34 -23.55
C ALA A 82 11.17 7.51 -23.17
N GLY A 83 11.66 8.50 -22.40
CA GLY A 83 10.89 9.66 -21.96
C GLY A 83 9.86 9.33 -20.88
N LYS A 84 9.98 8.18 -20.20
CA LYS A 84 9.07 7.79 -19.13
C LYS A 84 9.37 8.59 -17.87
N ALA A 85 8.38 9.34 -17.41
CA ALA A 85 8.53 10.22 -16.25
C ALA A 85 8.32 9.50 -14.90
N THR A 86 7.47 8.47 -14.86
CA THR A 86 7.11 7.76 -13.62
C THR A 86 6.78 6.29 -13.87
N LYS A 87 6.77 5.50 -12.79
CA LYS A 87 6.26 4.11 -12.77
C LYS A 87 5.07 4.04 -11.82
N ALA A 88 4.22 3.03 -12.04
CA ALA A 88 3.16 2.71 -11.10
C ALA A 88 3.75 2.47 -9.70
N LEU A 89 3.03 2.91 -8.67
CA LEU A 89 3.44 2.71 -7.29
C LEU A 89 3.43 1.23 -6.94
N VAL A 90 4.41 0.82 -6.15
CA VAL A 90 4.39 -0.48 -5.51
C VAL A 90 3.66 -0.33 -4.19
N MET A 91 2.52 -1.00 -4.09
CA MET A 91 1.64 -0.95 -2.94
C MET A 91 2.08 -1.98 -1.90
N MET A 92 2.23 -1.52 -0.66
CA MET A 92 2.69 -2.33 0.46
C MET A 92 1.81 -2.11 1.69
N ARG A 93 1.48 -3.20 2.38
CA ARG A 93 0.88 -3.17 3.71
C ARG A 93 1.91 -3.57 4.74
N TYR A 94 2.09 -2.74 5.76
CA TYR A 94 2.90 -3.11 6.92
C TYR A 94 2.07 -4.03 7.81
N VAL A 95 2.48 -5.29 7.96
CA VAL A 95 1.77 -6.20 8.87
C VAL A 95 2.15 -5.87 10.31
N GLY A 96 3.41 -5.61 10.61
CA GLY A 96 3.87 -5.36 11.97
C GLY A 96 5.18 -6.07 12.28
N VAL A 97 5.52 -6.15 13.57
CA VAL A 97 6.65 -6.95 14.07
C VAL A 97 6.12 -8.23 14.71
N ARG A 98 6.62 -9.40 14.30
CA ARG A 98 6.33 -10.70 14.91
C ARG A 98 7.64 -11.43 15.18
N ASP A 99 7.82 -11.92 16.40
CA ASP A 99 9.06 -12.61 16.83
C ASP A 99 10.34 -11.80 16.52
N GLY A 100 10.26 -10.48 16.70
CA GLY A 100 11.35 -9.54 16.37
C GLY A 100 11.59 -9.32 14.86
N SER A 101 10.78 -9.93 13.99
CA SER A 101 10.84 -9.76 12.55
C SER A 101 9.79 -8.80 12.04
N TYR A 102 10.20 -7.79 11.29
CA TYR A 102 9.32 -6.92 10.52
C TYR A 102 8.70 -7.71 9.37
N ILE A 103 7.41 -7.56 9.15
CA ILE A 103 6.67 -8.23 8.08
C ILE A 103 5.99 -7.19 7.20
N LEU A 104 6.37 -7.18 5.94
CA LEU A 104 5.80 -6.34 4.89
C LEU A 104 5.09 -7.22 3.87
N LEU A 105 3.95 -6.79 3.38
CA LEU A 105 3.20 -7.47 2.32
C LEU A 105 3.05 -6.54 1.12
N LEU A 106 3.79 -6.81 0.05
CA LEU A 106 3.59 -6.15 -1.23
C LEU A 106 2.37 -6.80 -1.90
N VAL A 107 1.40 -5.97 -2.24
CA VAL A 107 0.13 -6.39 -2.85
C VAL A 107 0.11 -5.95 -4.31
N ASP A 108 -0.39 -6.84 -5.16
CA ASP A 108 -0.69 -6.52 -6.55
C ASP A 108 -2.19 -6.20 -6.65
N GLU A 109 -2.52 -4.97 -7.04
CA GLU A 109 -3.92 -4.52 -7.15
C GLU A 109 -4.66 -5.21 -8.31
N ASP A 110 -3.93 -5.58 -9.37
CA ASP A 110 -4.49 -6.28 -10.53
C ASP A 110 -4.67 -7.78 -10.25
N ASN A 111 -3.86 -8.34 -9.35
CA ASN A 111 -3.95 -9.74 -8.96
C ASN A 111 -3.84 -9.94 -7.42
N PRO A 112 -4.94 -9.78 -6.68
CA PRO A 112 -4.95 -9.87 -5.22
C PRO A 112 -4.59 -11.26 -4.68
N ASN A 113 -4.58 -12.29 -5.54
CA ASN A 113 -4.21 -13.64 -5.16
C ASN A 113 -2.69 -13.82 -5.03
N ILE A 114 -1.89 -12.95 -5.67
CA ILE A 114 -0.44 -12.99 -5.62
C ILE A 114 0.05 -11.84 -4.74
N SER A 115 0.87 -12.17 -3.76
CA SER A 115 1.51 -11.16 -2.91
C SER A 115 2.96 -11.54 -2.64
N ASN A 116 3.79 -10.56 -2.31
CA ASN A 116 5.17 -10.83 -1.89
C ASN A 116 5.35 -10.43 -0.43
N ARG A 117 5.61 -11.43 0.43
CA ARG A 117 5.91 -11.23 1.84
C ARG A 117 7.40 -11.02 2.03
N ILE A 118 7.77 -9.85 2.53
CA ILE A 118 9.14 -9.53 2.93
C ILE A 118 9.23 -9.64 4.46
N THR A 119 10.24 -10.34 4.96
CA THR A 119 10.45 -10.52 6.39
C THR A 119 11.92 -10.34 6.75
N CYS A 120 12.23 -9.51 7.73
CA CYS A 120 13.59 -9.31 8.23
C CYS A 120 13.61 -9.04 9.74
N GLN A 121 14.68 -9.44 10.41
CA GLN A 121 14.95 -9.08 11.80
C GLN A 121 15.97 -7.95 11.83
N ALA A 122 15.81 -6.98 12.75
CA ALA A 122 16.77 -5.90 12.92
C ALA A 122 18.20 -6.45 13.09
N PRO A 123 19.22 -5.89 12.42
CA PRO A 123 19.24 -4.62 11.68
C PRO A 123 18.82 -4.71 10.19
N CYS A 124 18.13 -5.77 9.79
CA CYS A 124 17.55 -5.96 8.45
C CYS A 124 18.53 -5.87 7.27
N ASN A 125 19.82 -6.20 7.46
CA ASN A 125 20.81 -6.29 6.37
C ASN A 125 20.38 -7.27 5.24
N PHE A 126 19.60 -8.28 5.62
CA PHE A 126 19.02 -9.25 4.71
C PHE A 126 17.53 -9.43 5.03
N ALA A 127 16.75 -9.65 3.99
CA ALA A 127 15.32 -9.94 4.10
C ALA A 127 14.98 -11.21 3.33
N LYS A 128 14.09 -12.01 3.90
CA LYS A 128 13.48 -13.14 3.22
C LYS A 128 12.29 -12.62 2.40
N SER A 129 12.33 -12.85 1.10
CA SER A 129 11.26 -12.53 0.15
C SER A 129 10.52 -13.81 -0.20
N GLN A 130 9.21 -13.82 -0.05
CA GLN A 130 8.37 -14.98 -0.34
C GLN A 130 7.20 -14.59 -1.22
N THR A 131 7.21 -15.06 -2.47
CA THR A 131 6.07 -14.92 -3.37
C THR A 131 5.00 -15.93 -2.96
N MET A 132 3.83 -15.43 -2.60
CA MET A 132 2.68 -16.17 -2.13
C MET A 132 1.61 -16.21 -3.23
N ALA A 133 0.95 -17.35 -3.42
CA ALA A 133 -0.33 -17.45 -4.10
C ALA A 133 -1.37 -18.00 -3.12
N GLY A 134 -2.20 -17.12 -2.58
CA GLY A 134 -3.00 -17.42 -1.39
C GLY A 134 -2.10 -17.83 -0.20
N ASP A 135 -2.28 -19.05 0.30
CA ASP A 135 -1.49 -19.63 1.40
C ASP A 135 -0.17 -20.29 0.97
N SER A 136 -0.01 -20.57 -0.32
CA SER A 136 1.12 -21.35 -0.81
C SER A 136 2.30 -20.43 -1.11
N ILE A 137 3.47 -20.76 -0.57
CA ILE A 137 4.72 -20.11 -0.94
C ILE A 137 5.17 -20.68 -2.30
N LEU A 138 5.09 -19.86 -3.35
CA LEU A 138 5.54 -20.21 -4.69
C LEU A 138 7.06 -20.11 -4.83
N LYS A 139 7.66 -19.11 -4.20
CA LYS A 139 9.10 -18.84 -4.30
C LYS A 139 9.62 -18.24 -3.00
N THR A 140 10.83 -18.60 -2.61
CA THR A 140 11.54 -18.00 -1.47
C THR A 140 12.92 -17.57 -1.92
N GLU A 141 13.29 -16.33 -1.62
CA GLU A 141 14.58 -15.72 -1.95
C GLU A 141 15.13 -14.98 -0.74
N THR A 142 16.45 -14.86 -0.65
CA THR A 142 17.10 -13.99 0.33
C THR A 142 17.63 -12.77 -0.40
N LEU A 143 17.15 -11.61 -0.01
CA LEU A 143 17.50 -10.32 -0.60
C LEU A 143 18.46 -9.60 0.35
N ARG A 144 19.47 -8.94 -0.23
CA ARG A 144 20.26 -7.94 0.50
C ARG A 144 19.46 -6.64 0.53
N VAL A 145 19.25 -6.08 1.71
CA VAL A 145 18.56 -4.79 1.87
C VAL A 145 19.61 -3.69 1.82
N VAL A 146 19.34 -2.65 1.03
CA VAL A 146 20.20 -1.47 0.92
C VAL A 146 19.36 -0.20 1.08
N PRO A 147 19.86 0.85 1.77
CA PRO A 147 19.08 2.05 2.09
C PRO A 147 18.40 2.73 0.89
N ASN A 148 19.08 2.79 -0.25
CA ASN A 148 18.55 3.46 -1.45
C ASN A 148 17.78 2.52 -2.39
N SER A 149 17.28 1.39 -1.89
CA SER A 149 16.42 0.49 -2.67
C SER A 149 14.97 0.63 -2.26
N LEU A 150 14.06 0.24 -3.15
CA LEU A 150 12.62 0.23 -2.86
C LEU A 150 12.28 -0.54 -1.58
N ILE A 151 12.85 -1.74 -1.40
CA ILE A 151 12.65 -2.55 -0.19
C ILE A 151 13.35 -1.93 1.03
N GLY A 152 14.49 -1.27 0.84
CA GLY A 152 15.18 -0.53 1.89
C GLY A 152 14.32 0.59 2.47
N ALA A 153 13.81 1.45 1.60
CA ALA A 153 12.88 2.53 1.96
C ALA A 153 11.67 2.02 2.77
N MET A 154 11.06 0.92 2.33
CA MET A 154 9.95 0.29 3.03
C MET A 154 10.31 -0.21 4.43
N ILE A 155 11.49 -0.84 4.57
CA ILE A 155 11.98 -1.36 5.85
C ILE A 155 12.40 -0.21 6.78
N GLU A 156 12.99 0.85 6.25
CA GLU A 156 13.38 2.04 7.01
C GLU A 156 12.16 2.74 7.59
N ASP A 157 11.10 2.94 6.81
CA ASP A 157 9.82 3.46 7.30
C ASP A 157 9.23 2.55 8.40
N ALA A 158 9.34 1.23 8.25
CA ALA A 158 8.87 0.27 9.26
C ALA A 158 9.70 0.33 10.56
N MET A 159 11.03 0.38 10.46
CA MET A 159 11.96 0.41 11.60
C MET A 159 11.96 1.75 12.33
N SER A 160 11.64 2.84 11.63
CA SER A 160 11.52 4.18 12.21
C SER A 160 10.14 4.47 12.81
N GLY A 161 9.20 3.53 12.74
CA GLY A 161 7.85 3.67 13.31
C GLY A 161 6.92 4.56 12.49
N GLN A 162 7.24 4.82 11.23
CA GLN A 162 6.46 5.69 10.33
C GLN A 162 5.25 4.98 9.74
N LEU A 163 5.21 3.64 9.82
CA LEU A 163 4.14 2.82 9.30
C LEU A 163 3.20 2.37 10.41
N THR A 164 1.90 2.50 10.14
CA THR A 164 0.85 1.93 10.97
C THR A 164 0.56 0.50 10.48
N PRO A 165 0.54 -0.50 11.37
CA PRO A 165 0.13 -1.85 11.01
C PRO A 165 -1.24 -1.86 10.33
N TYR A 166 -1.32 -2.46 9.16
CA TYR A 166 -2.55 -2.57 8.39
C TYR A 166 -3.61 -3.33 9.20
N GLY A 167 -4.83 -2.77 9.25
CA GLY A 167 -5.90 -3.18 10.15
C GLY A 167 -6.04 -2.28 11.39
N GLN A 168 -5.00 -1.57 11.84
CA GLN A 168 -5.17 -0.57 12.91
C GLN A 168 -5.85 0.69 12.37
N ARG A 169 -7.14 0.91 12.70
CA ARG A 169 -7.71 2.26 12.64
C ARG A 169 -7.14 3.09 13.79
N THR A 170 -6.33 4.09 13.49
CA THR A 170 -6.17 5.23 14.39
C THR A 170 -7.56 5.82 14.60
N SER A 171 -8.06 5.75 15.84
CA SER A 171 -9.30 6.43 16.23
C SER A 171 -9.13 7.93 15.97
N ALA A 172 -9.61 8.41 14.83
CA ALA A 172 -9.73 9.83 14.57
C ALA A 172 -10.91 10.38 15.39
N LEU A 173 -10.56 10.95 16.54
CA LEU A 173 -11.19 12.10 17.22
C LEU A 173 -12.72 12.19 17.10
N THR A 174 -13.42 11.68 18.11
CA THR A 174 -14.72 12.25 18.50
C THR A 174 -14.42 13.55 19.28
N PRO A 175 -14.84 14.74 18.81
CA PRO A 175 -14.68 15.96 19.58
C PRO A 175 -15.71 15.98 20.71
N SER A 176 -15.32 15.52 21.90
CA SER A 176 -16.05 15.83 23.12
C SER A 176 -15.57 17.19 23.63
N THR A 177 -16.36 18.20 23.32
CA THR A 177 -16.31 19.54 23.90
C THR A 177 -16.58 19.48 25.40
N LEU A 178 -15.66 20.02 26.21
CA LEU A 178 -15.82 20.94 27.37
C LEU A 178 -14.70 20.76 28.44
N PRO A 179 -14.38 21.80 29.26
CA PRO A 179 -12.99 22.27 29.39
C PRO A 179 -12.33 22.14 30.78
N VAL A 180 -10.98 22.10 30.73
CA VAL A 180 -9.96 22.65 31.66
C VAL A 180 -9.82 22.08 33.08
N ALA A 181 -8.64 21.50 33.36
CA ALA A 181 -7.73 21.95 34.42
C ALA A 181 -6.29 21.47 34.14
N GLN A 182 -5.32 22.33 34.44
CA GLN A 182 -3.92 22.32 33.98
C GLN A 182 -3.00 21.33 34.73
N SER A 183 -1.88 21.01 34.07
CA SER A 183 -0.79 20.06 34.39
C SER A 183 0.01 20.35 35.69
N PRO A 184 1.00 19.49 36.03
CA PRO A 184 2.34 19.73 35.49
C PRO A 184 3.04 18.48 34.92
N ALA A 185 3.93 18.78 33.99
CA ALA A 185 4.83 17.88 33.30
C ALA A 185 5.80 17.17 34.25
N ASN A 186 5.84 15.83 34.16
CA ASN A 186 7.06 15.02 34.20
C ASN A 186 6.71 13.56 33.92
N GLN A 187 6.81 13.15 32.65
CA GLN A 187 7.01 11.73 32.33
C GLN A 187 8.07 11.62 31.25
N PRO A 188 9.11 10.78 31.44
CA PRO A 188 10.03 10.45 30.36
C PRO A 188 9.25 9.80 29.21
N ALA A 189 9.63 10.14 27.99
CA ALA A 189 9.08 9.54 26.78
C ALA A 189 9.32 8.01 26.81
N SER A 190 8.31 7.26 27.19
CA SER A 190 8.27 5.81 27.02
C SER A 190 7.69 5.51 25.65
N ASP A 191 8.58 5.03 24.78
CA ASP A 191 8.40 3.99 23.77
C ASP A 191 7.07 3.93 22.99
N ALA A 192 7.22 4.14 21.68
CA ALA A 192 6.41 3.65 20.57
C ALA A 192 5.07 2.97 20.94
N THR A 193 4.00 3.71 20.68
CA THR A 193 2.59 3.32 20.78
C THR A 193 2.31 2.02 20.02
N THR A 194 2.41 0.88 20.70
CA THR A 194 1.72 -0.34 20.27
C THR A 194 0.25 -0.13 20.58
N SER A 195 -0.57 0.09 19.54
CA SER A 195 -2.03 0.14 19.73
C SER A 195 -2.49 -1.11 20.48
N PRO A 196 -3.38 -0.99 21.49
CA PRO A 196 -3.82 -2.14 22.25
C PRO A 196 -4.53 -3.15 21.33
N LEU A 197 -4.21 -4.43 21.52
CA LEU A 197 -4.89 -5.52 20.83
C LEU A 197 -6.39 -5.43 21.11
N GLN A 198 -7.18 -5.62 20.07
CA GLN A 198 -8.63 -5.65 20.19
C GLN A 198 -9.07 -6.90 20.94
N GLN A 199 -10.18 -6.80 21.67
CA GLN A 199 -10.82 -7.97 22.26
C GLN A 199 -11.50 -8.78 21.14
N THR A 200 -11.15 -10.05 20.97
CA THR A 200 -11.75 -10.93 19.95
C THR A 200 -12.33 -12.18 20.61
N SER A 201 -12.94 -13.06 19.83
CA SER A 201 -13.41 -14.37 20.30
C SER A 201 -12.28 -15.39 20.48
N PHE A 202 -11.05 -15.02 20.11
CA PHE A 202 -9.85 -15.81 20.25
C PHE A 202 -8.75 -15.01 20.99
N ASP A 203 -7.66 -15.68 21.30
CA ASP A 203 -6.55 -15.06 22.01
C ASP A 203 -5.60 -14.36 21.01
N CYS A 204 -5.65 -13.03 20.98
CA CYS A 204 -4.80 -12.24 20.07
C CYS A 204 -3.30 -12.42 20.30
N THR A 205 -2.88 -12.87 21.49
CA THR A 205 -1.47 -13.19 21.76
C THR A 205 -1.01 -14.47 21.04
N LYS A 206 -1.96 -15.29 20.60
CA LYS A 206 -1.74 -16.54 19.87
C LYS A 206 -2.05 -16.45 18.38
N ALA A 207 -2.36 -15.26 17.88
CA ALA A 207 -2.60 -15.02 16.47
C ALA A 207 -1.36 -15.46 15.65
N LYS A 208 -1.56 -16.29 14.64
CA LYS A 208 -0.51 -16.86 13.77
C LYS A 208 -0.73 -16.52 12.30
N SER A 209 -1.98 -16.29 11.89
CA SER A 209 -2.29 -16.00 10.49
C SER A 209 -2.36 -14.50 10.18
N ILE A 210 -2.49 -14.17 8.89
CA ILE A 210 -2.77 -12.81 8.42
C ILE A 210 -4.18 -12.40 8.85
N PRO A 211 -5.25 -13.18 8.57
CA PRO A 211 -6.60 -12.90 9.09
C PRO A 211 -6.66 -12.60 10.58
N GLU A 212 -6.08 -13.46 11.42
CA GLU A 212 -6.10 -13.28 12.87
C GLU A 212 -5.39 -11.99 13.30
N PHE A 213 -4.27 -11.68 12.65
CA PHE A 213 -3.57 -10.43 12.90
C PHE A 213 -4.44 -9.21 12.57
N LEU A 214 -5.07 -9.20 11.38
CA LEU A 214 -5.97 -8.12 10.97
C LEU A 214 -7.14 -7.94 11.94
N ILE A 215 -7.75 -9.05 12.38
CA ILE A 215 -8.87 -9.02 13.33
C ILE A 215 -8.42 -8.48 14.70
N CYS A 216 -7.24 -8.85 15.18
CA CYS A 216 -6.69 -8.35 16.44
C CYS A 216 -6.33 -6.87 16.42
N HIS A 217 -6.21 -6.29 15.22
CA HIS A 217 -5.75 -4.93 15.05
C HIS A 217 -6.84 -3.98 14.54
N ASP A 218 -7.96 -4.48 14.01
CA ASP A 218 -9.07 -3.68 13.51
C ASP A 218 -10.31 -3.78 14.41
N ALA A 219 -10.80 -2.64 14.89
CA ALA A 219 -11.95 -2.60 15.80
C ALA A 219 -13.24 -3.13 15.16
N ASP A 220 -13.46 -2.89 13.86
CA ASP A 220 -14.66 -3.34 13.16
C ASP A 220 -14.59 -4.86 12.93
N LEU A 221 -13.43 -5.39 12.52
CA LEU A 221 -13.23 -6.83 12.36
C LEU A 221 -13.31 -7.56 13.70
N ALA A 222 -12.75 -7.00 14.77
CA ALA A 222 -12.85 -7.56 16.12
C ALA A 222 -14.31 -7.61 16.61
N ALA A 223 -15.10 -6.57 16.32
CA ALA A 223 -16.53 -6.57 16.62
C ALA A 223 -17.29 -7.64 15.83
N ALA A 224 -17.02 -7.76 14.53
CA ALA A 224 -17.59 -8.80 13.67
C ALA A 224 -17.23 -10.21 14.14
N ASP A 225 -16.00 -10.40 14.65
CA ASP A 225 -15.55 -11.68 15.21
C ASP A 225 -16.34 -12.09 16.46
N ARG A 226 -16.53 -11.18 17.42
CA ARG A 226 -17.32 -11.45 18.64
C ARG A 226 -18.79 -11.71 18.33
N ASP A 227 -19.34 -10.98 17.36
CA ASP A 227 -20.73 -11.13 16.89
C ASP A 227 -20.93 -12.48 16.18
N LEU A 228 -19.99 -12.88 15.32
CA LEU A 228 -20.01 -14.20 14.70
C LEU A 228 -19.88 -15.32 15.72
N ALA A 229 -19.03 -15.17 16.75
CA ALA A 229 -18.88 -16.16 17.81
C ALA A 229 -20.19 -16.39 18.57
N THR A 230 -20.94 -15.31 18.84
CA THR A 230 -22.28 -15.39 19.44
C THR A 230 -23.24 -16.17 18.53
N THR A 231 -23.29 -15.80 17.24
CA THR A 231 -24.15 -16.47 16.24
C THR A 231 -23.76 -17.94 16.06
N TYR A 232 -22.48 -18.27 16.12
CA TYR A 232 -21.97 -19.63 16.04
C TYR A 232 -22.46 -20.50 17.18
N GLN A 233 -22.48 -20.00 18.44
CA GLN A 233 -23.01 -20.78 19.57
C GLN A 233 -24.51 -21.05 19.38
N GLN A 234 -25.29 -20.04 18.98
CA GLN A 234 -26.72 -20.21 18.69
C GLN A 234 -26.97 -21.28 17.61
N ALA A 235 -26.19 -21.24 16.52
CA ALA A 235 -26.29 -22.23 15.46
C ALA A 235 -25.89 -23.64 15.94
N LYS A 236 -24.83 -23.73 16.75
CA LYS A 236 -24.35 -25.00 17.32
C LYS A 236 -25.37 -25.64 18.27
N ASP A 237 -26.11 -24.83 19.02
CA ASP A 237 -27.13 -25.31 19.95
C ASP A 237 -28.40 -25.76 19.22
N ALA A 238 -28.75 -25.10 18.11
CA ALA A 238 -29.96 -25.40 17.34
C ALA A 238 -29.79 -26.53 16.29
N VAL A 239 -28.57 -26.79 15.81
CA VAL A 239 -28.34 -27.70 14.67
C VAL A 239 -28.67 -29.16 15.02
N ILE A 240 -29.37 -29.83 14.11
CA ILE A 240 -29.77 -31.23 14.26
C ILE A 240 -28.55 -32.15 14.01
N ASP A 241 -27.82 -31.92 12.91
CA ASP A 241 -26.60 -32.65 12.57
C ASP A 241 -25.34 -31.89 13.01
N LYS A 242 -24.87 -32.20 14.21
CA LYS A 242 -23.66 -31.60 14.80
C LYS A 242 -22.39 -31.94 14.02
N THR A 243 -22.31 -33.12 13.42
CA THR A 243 -21.11 -33.56 12.68
C THR A 243 -20.99 -32.76 11.39
N ALA A 244 -22.07 -32.67 10.62
CA ALA A 244 -22.10 -31.85 9.40
C ALA A 244 -21.84 -30.36 9.71
N PHE A 245 -22.32 -29.87 10.86
CA PHE A 245 -22.07 -28.48 11.28
C PHE A 245 -20.60 -28.20 11.54
N VAL A 246 -19.91 -29.09 12.25
CA VAL A 246 -18.47 -28.99 12.49
C VAL A 246 -17.70 -29.01 11.17
N GLU A 247 -18.07 -29.89 10.24
CA GLU A 247 -17.40 -29.95 8.94
C GLU A 247 -17.61 -28.69 8.09
N ARG A 248 -18.85 -28.18 8.05
CA ARG A 248 -19.19 -26.94 7.33
C ARG A 248 -18.41 -25.75 7.87
N THR A 249 -18.44 -25.57 9.19
CA THR A 249 -17.78 -24.43 9.84
C THR A 249 -16.27 -24.51 9.72
N ARG A 250 -15.68 -25.71 9.88
CA ARG A 250 -14.25 -25.92 9.60
C ARG A 250 -13.86 -25.55 8.17
N LYS A 251 -14.67 -25.91 7.17
CA LYS A 251 -14.42 -25.53 5.76
C LYS A 251 -14.44 -24.01 5.59
N GLN A 252 -15.38 -23.32 6.21
CA GLN A 252 -15.49 -21.85 6.13
C GLN A 252 -14.33 -21.13 6.84
N TRP A 253 -13.90 -21.62 8.01
CA TRP A 253 -12.72 -21.09 8.70
C TRP A 253 -11.46 -21.31 7.87
N ASN A 254 -11.26 -22.52 7.32
CA ASN A 254 -10.13 -22.79 6.44
C ASN A 254 -10.13 -21.90 5.19
N PHE A 255 -11.31 -21.59 4.64
CA PHE A 255 -11.42 -20.63 3.54
C PHE A 255 -10.96 -19.24 3.95
N ARG A 256 -11.40 -18.73 5.11
CA ARG A 256 -10.95 -17.44 5.65
C ARG A 256 -9.44 -17.38 5.79
N GLU A 257 -8.86 -18.39 6.44
CA GLU A 257 -7.41 -18.50 6.63
C GLU A 257 -6.67 -18.46 5.30
N LYS A 258 -7.17 -19.19 4.30
CA LYS A 258 -6.55 -19.33 2.98
C LYS A 258 -6.65 -18.12 2.07
N ASN A 259 -7.78 -17.43 2.08
CA ASN A 259 -8.12 -16.51 0.99
C ASN A 259 -8.13 -15.05 1.42
N CYS A 260 -8.38 -14.73 2.70
CA CYS A 260 -8.47 -13.32 3.10
C CYS A 260 -7.12 -12.73 3.48
N ARG A 261 -6.78 -11.60 2.86
CA ARG A 261 -5.54 -10.82 3.09
C ARG A 261 -5.80 -9.34 3.36
N ASP A 262 -7.06 -8.94 3.38
CA ASP A 262 -7.51 -7.58 3.64
C ASP A 262 -8.77 -7.52 4.49
N LYS A 263 -9.04 -6.30 4.95
CA LYS A 263 -10.25 -5.96 5.66
C LYS A 263 -11.50 -6.20 4.81
N GLU A 264 -11.47 -5.91 3.51
CA GLU A 264 -12.64 -6.07 2.64
C GLU A 264 -13.05 -7.54 2.47
N CYS A 265 -12.09 -8.43 2.24
CA CYS A 265 -12.35 -9.88 2.21
C CYS A 265 -12.89 -10.36 3.55
N LEU A 266 -12.26 -9.97 4.67
CA LEU A 266 -12.71 -10.40 5.99
C LEU A 266 -14.12 -9.88 6.31
N THR A 267 -14.40 -8.62 6.00
CA THR A 267 -15.72 -8.00 6.20
C THR A 267 -16.78 -8.74 5.41
N SER A 268 -16.51 -9.03 4.13
CA SER A 268 -17.41 -9.77 3.25
C SER A 268 -17.64 -11.21 3.76
N TRP A 269 -16.57 -11.87 4.20
CA TRP A 269 -16.63 -13.22 4.77
C TRP A 269 -17.45 -13.26 6.06
N TYR A 270 -17.23 -12.32 7.00
CA TYR A 270 -18.00 -12.24 8.24
C TYR A 270 -19.50 -12.00 7.96
N ALA A 271 -19.83 -11.10 7.04
CA ALA A 271 -21.20 -10.83 6.66
C ALA A 271 -21.91 -12.06 6.08
N TYR A 272 -21.25 -12.76 5.14
CA TYR A 272 -21.75 -14.02 4.58
C TYR A 272 -21.94 -15.08 5.66
N GLN A 273 -20.89 -15.34 6.45
CA GLN A 273 -20.91 -16.42 7.42
C GLN A 273 -21.93 -16.16 8.53
N LYS A 274 -22.14 -14.91 8.93
CA LYS A 274 -23.18 -14.53 9.90
C LYS A 274 -24.58 -14.84 9.35
N ARG A 275 -24.89 -14.49 8.10
CA ARG A 275 -26.21 -14.79 7.49
C ARG A 275 -26.49 -16.29 7.46
N ILE A 276 -25.50 -17.08 7.04
CA ILE A 276 -25.60 -18.55 7.03
C ILE A 276 -25.84 -19.11 8.43
N LEU A 277 -25.00 -18.74 9.41
CA LEU A 277 -25.12 -19.28 10.77
C LEU A 277 -26.43 -18.83 11.45
N ALA A 278 -26.88 -17.60 11.21
CA ALA A 278 -28.17 -17.12 11.71
C ALA A 278 -29.34 -17.95 11.15
N LYS A 279 -29.30 -18.33 9.87
CA LYS A 279 -30.31 -19.21 9.26
C LYS A 279 -30.28 -20.61 9.88
N ILE A 280 -29.09 -21.19 10.06
CA ILE A 280 -28.92 -22.49 10.76
C ILE A 280 -29.45 -22.41 12.20
N ALA A 281 -29.20 -21.32 12.91
CA ALA A 281 -29.70 -21.10 14.26
C ALA A 281 -31.24 -21.06 14.33
N GLN A 282 -31.90 -20.59 13.28
CA GLN A 282 -33.37 -20.52 13.19
C GLN A 282 -34.00 -21.84 12.77
N THR A 283 -33.36 -22.58 11.86
CA THR A 283 -33.98 -23.77 11.22
C THR A 283 -33.46 -25.10 11.76
N GLY A 284 -32.29 -25.11 12.40
CA GLY A 284 -31.55 -26.33 12.75
C GLY A 284 -30.97 -27.09 11.54
N ASP A 285 -31.13 -26.57 10.33
CA ASP A 285 -30.71 -27.20 9.07
C ASP A 285 -29.33 -26.70 8.62
N VAL A 286 -28.34 -27.58 8.69
CA VAL A 286 -26.94 -27.33 8.31
C VAL A 286 -26.75 -27.02 6.81
N THR A 287 -27.72 -27.36 5.96
CA THR A 287 -27.65 -27.16 4.51
C THR A 287 -28.09 -25.77 4.06
N ALA A 288 -28.57 -24.95 4.99
CA ALA A 288 -29.01 -23.58 4.75
C ALA A 288 -28.01 -22.78 3.89
N GLN A 289 -28.55 -22.08 2.88
CA GLN A 289 -27.81 -21.21 1.97
C GLN A 289 -28.24 -19.75 2.10
N ASP A 290 -27.36 -18.86 1.63
CA ASP A 290 -27.61 -17.43 1.47
C ASP A 290 -28.44 -17.29 0.18
N ASN A 291 -29.69 -16.83 0.29
CA ASN A 291 -30.59 -16.67 -0.85
C ASN A 291 -30.40 -15.30 -1.50
#